data_AF-A0A1Y5RF47-F1
#
_entry.id   AF-A0A1Y5RF47-F1
#
_cell.length_a   1.000
_cell.length_b   1.000
_cell.length_c   1.000
_cell.angle_alpha   90.00
_cell.angle_beta   90.00
_cell.angle_gamma   90.00
#
_symmetry.space_group_name_H-M   'P 1'
#
loop_
_entity.id
_entity.type
_entity.pdbx_description
1 polymer ?
#
loop_
_entity_poly.entity_id
_entity_poly.type
_entity_poly.pdbx_seq_one_letter_code
_entity_poly.pdbx_strand_id
1 'polypeptide(L)'
;MAYPNLQYHFGPLGFEMRGGRIEVNQAVSLNVDHSGPRSRGHIALDADSPALAPRLHFNYLQDSDDLREIVEGGAKARELVAQPAFNEFRGAEMIPGA
;
A
#
# COMPACT_ATOMS: atom_id res chain seq x y z
N MET A 1 -5.68 2.96 -23.75
CA MET A 1 -5.80 1.56 -23.29
C MET A 1 -6.13 1.61 -21.82
N ALA A 2 -7.20 0.95 -21.37
CA ALA A 2 -7.44 0.79 -19.93
C ALA A 2 -6.37 -0.15 -19.38
N TYR A 3 -5.46 0.35 -18.55
CA TYR A 3 -4.48 -0.46 -17.83
C TYR A 3 -4.96 -0.69 -16.40
N PRO A 4 -4.53 -1.77 -15.73
CA PRO A 4 -4.86 -2.00 -14.33
C PRO A 4 -4.36 -0.85 -13.47
N ASN A 5 -5.23 -0.33 -12.60
CA ASN A 5 -4.91 0.74 -11.67
C ASN A 5 -4.49 0.22 -10.29
N LEU A 6 -4.59 -1.08 -10.02
CA LEU A 6 -4.21 -1.69 -8.74
C LEU A 6 -3.34 -2.94 -8.96
N GLN A 7 -2.38 -3.16 -8.06
CA GLN A 7 -1.59 -4.38 -7.95
C GLN A 7 -1.68 -4.92 -6.53
N TYR A 8 -1.94 -6.22 -6.41
CA TYR A 8 -2.01 -6.89 -5.11
C TYR A 8 -0.77 -7.77 -4.90
N HIS A 9 -0.07 -7.55 -3.79
CA HIS A 9 1.01 -8.41 -3.35
C HIS A 9 0.55 -9.31 -2.22
N PHE A 10 0.43 -10.61 -2.51
CA PHE A 10 0.09 -11.62 -1.52
C PHE A 10 1.35 -12.13 -0.81
N GLY A 11 1.28 -12.21 0.52
CA GLY A 11 2.31 -12.80 1.37
C GLY A 11 1.74 -13.91 2.26
N PRO A 12 2.38 -15.10 2.34
CA PRO A 12 1.96 -16.19 3.21
C PRO A 12 2.37 -15.99 4.68
N LEU A 13 2.69 -14.75 5.06
CA LEU A 13 3.04 -14.32 6.41
C LEU A 13 2.51 -12.91 6.64
N GLY A 14 2.19 -12.57 7.88
CA GLY A 14 2.05 -11.18 8.29
C GLY A 14 3.35 -10.69 8.91
N PHE A 15 3.60 -9.39 8.80
CA PHE A 15 4.78 -8.77 9.36
C PHE A 15 4.47 -7.35 9.86
N GLU A 16 5.20 -6.93 10.88
CA GLU A 16 5.13 -5.59 11.44
C GLU A 16 6.53 -5.03 11.62
N MET A 17 6.67 -3.71 11.46
CA MET A 17 7.91 -3.02 11.78
C MET A 17 7.85 -2.50 13.22
N ARG A 18 8.66 -3.07 14.11
CA ARG A 18 8.79 -2.63 15.51
C ARG A 18 10.24 -2.29 15.83
N GLY A 19 10.48 -1.03 16.22
CA GLY A 19 11.83 -0.56 16.57
C GLY A 19 12.87 -0.74 15.46
N GLY A 20 12.47 -0.65 14.18
CA GLY A 20 13.35 -0.85 13.04
C GLY A 20 13.64 -2.32 12.70
N ARG A 21 12.95 -3.27 13.34
CA ARG A 21 13.05 -4.72 13.05
C ARG A 21 11.74 -5.23 12.49
N ILE A 22 11.84 -6.24 11.62
CA ILE A 22 10.68 -6.98 11.11
C ILE A 22 10.34 -8.06 12.13
N GLU A 23 9.11 -8.03 12.66
CA GLU A 23 8.52 -9.11 13.42
C GLU A 23 7.50 -9.84 12.55
N VAL A 24 7.60 -11.16 12.48
CA VAL A 24 6.73 -12.01 11.65
C VAL A 24 5.67 -12.66 12.53
N ASN A 25 4.43 -12.70 12.05
CA ASN A 25 3.32 -13.37 12.71
C ASN A 25 2.61 -14.37 11.78
N GLN A 26 1.84 -15.27 12.38
CA GLN A 26 1.05 -16.27 11.67
C GLN A 26 -0.21 -15.60 11.09
N ALA A 27 -0.07 -15.07 9.88
CA ALA A 27 -1.15 -14.43 9.15
C ALA A 27 -0.91 -14.52 7.64
N VAL A 28 -1.91 -14.15 6.84
CA VAL A 28 -1.74 -13.84 5.42
C VAL A 28 -1.80 -12.33 5.25
N SER A 29 -1.00 -11.79 4.33
CA SER A 29 -1.02 -10.37 3.99
C SER A 29 -1.38 -10.17 2.52
N LEU A 30 -2.12 -9.09 2.26
CA LEU A 30 -2.46 -8.66 0.90
C LEU A 30 -2.27 -7.15 0.82
N ASN A 31 -1.11 -6.73 0.29
CA ASN A 31 -0.81 -5.31 0.12
C ASN A 31 -1.45 -4.81 -1.18
N VAL A 32 -2.05 -3.62 -1.12
CA VAL A 32 -2.69 -2.97 -2.26
C VAL A 32 -1.82 -1.81 -2.72
N ASP A 33 -1.31 -1.88 -3.94
CA ASP A 33 -0.50 -0.84 -4.56
C ASP A 33 -1.29 -0.13 -5.65
N HIS A 34 -1.26 1.21 -5.63
CA HIS A 34 -1.87 2.03 -6.67
C HIS A 34 -0.94 2.14 -7.88
N SER A 35 -1.31 1.44 -8.96
CA SER A 35 -0.61 1.40 -10.24
C SER A 35 -1.09 2.51 -11.18
N GLY A 36 -0.65 3.73 -10.89
CA GLY A 36 -0.90 4.88 -11.76
C GLY A 36 -1.49 6.10 -11.06
N PRO A 37 -0.96 6.50 -9.88
CA PRO A 37 -1.47 7.66 -9.17
C PRO A 37 -1.41 8.90 -10.05
N ARG A 38 -2.39 9.79 -9.90
CA ARG A 38 -2.50 11.09 -10.54
C ARG A 38 -1.74 12.16 -9.77
N SER A 39 -1.59 12.01 -8.45
CA SER A 39 -0.79 12.89 -7.61
C SER A 39 0.64 13.01 -8.14
N ARG A 40 1.21 14.22 -8.10
CA ARG A 40 2.57 14.50 -8.56
C ARG A 40 3.35 15.21 -7.47
N GLY A 41 4.48 14.61 -7.12
CA GLY A 41 5.48 15.22 -6.27
C GLY A 41 6.48 16.07 -7.05
N HIS A 42 7.45 16.61 -6.32
CA HIS A 42 8.63 17.24 -6.90
C HIS A 42 9.88 16.91 -6.09
N ILE A 43 11.02 17.00 -6.77
CA ILE A 43 12.36 16.87 -6.20
C ILE A 43 13.10 18.18 -6.47
N ALA A 44 13.79 18.69 -5.46
CA ALA A 44 14.58 19.90 -5.59
C ALA A 44 15.92 19.75 -4.86
N LEU A 45 16.99 20.27 -5.48
CA LEU A 45 18.27 20.44 -4.80
C LEU A 45 18.20 21.62 -3.84
N ASP A 46 19.03 21.59 -2.80
CA ASP A 46 19.35 22.80 -2.07
C ASP A 46 20.36 23.62 -2.86
N ALA A 47 20.00 24.86 -3.22
CA ALA A 47 20.86 25.72 -4.03
C ALA A 47 22.17 26.06 -3.30
N ASP A 48 22.12 26.16 -1.97
CA ASP A 48 23.27 26.54 -1.15
C ASP A 48 24.10 25.32 -0.75
N SER A 49 23.60 24.09 -0.98
CA SER A 49 24.28 22.85 -0.62
C SER A 49 23.90 21.69 -1.55
N PRO A 50 24.23 21.77 -2.85
CA PRO A 50 23.77 20.80 -3.86
C PRO A 50 24.36 19.39 -3.70
N ALA A 51 25.39 19.23 -2.87
CA ALA A 51 25.97 17.93 -2.51
C ALA A 51 25.19 17.18 -1.43
N LEU A 52 24.27 17.84 -0.74
CA LEU A 52 23.39 17.20 0.25
C LEU A 52 22.23 16.47 -0.42
N ALA A 53 21.53 15.66 0.37
CA ALA A 53 20.34 14.96 -0.10
C ALA A 53 19.28 15.94 -0.62
N PRO A 54 18.65 15.66 -1.77
CA PRO A 54 17.61 16.52 -2.31
C PRO A 54 16.37 16.52 -1.42
N ARG A 55 15.61 17.62 -1.48
CA ARG A 55 14.27 17.70 -0.88
C ARG A 55 13.30 16.91 -1.75
N LEU A 56 12.58 15.98 -1.13
CA LEU A 56 11.57 15.14 -1.76
C LEU A 56 10.19 15.49 -1.20
N HIS A 57 9.28 15.89 -2.07
CA HIS A 57 7.88 16.13 -1.73
C HIS A 57 7.01 15.26 -2.61
N PHE A 58 6.44 14.19 -2.07
CA PHE A 58 5.69 13.21 -2.87
C PHE A 58 4.26 13.64 -3.21
N ASN A 59 3.67 14.51 -2.38
CA ASN A 59 2.26 14.92 -2.50
C ASN A 59 1.29 13.73 -2.60
N TYR A 60 1.55 12.65 -1.84
CA TYR A 60 0.67 11.47 -1.86
C TYR A 60 -0.78 11.87 -1.56
N LEU A 61 -1.71 11.28 -2.32
CA LEU A 61 -3.16 11.47 -2.15
C LEU A 61 -3.64 12.93 -2.33
N GLN A 62 -2.85 13.77 -3.01
CA GLN A 62 -3.26 15.13 -3.35
C GLN A 62 -4.44 15.14 -4.34
N ASP A 63 -4.43 14.24 -5.32
CA ASP A 63 -5.58 14.02 -6.19
C ASP A 63 -6.59 13.10 -5.49
N SER A 64 -7.85 13.52 -5.40
CA SER A 64 -8.90 12.77 -4.73
C SER A 64 -9.18 11.41 -5.38
N ASP A 65 -8.90 11.26 -6.67
CA ASP A 65 -9.06 9.98 -7.36
C ASP A 65 -8.09 8.93 -6.80
N ASP A 66 -6.88 9.32 -6.39
CA ASP A 66 -5.91 8.38 -5.82
C ASP A 66 -6.37 7.80 -4.49
N LEU A 67 -7.00 8.65 -3.66
CA LEU A 67 -7.60 8.23 -2.41
C LEU A 67 -8.80 7.32 -2.65
N ARG A 68 -9.66 7.65 -3.62
CA ARG A 68 -10.81 6.82 -3.97
C ARG A 68 -10.34 5.42 -4.40
N GLU A 69 -9.38 5.34 -5.33
CA GLU A 69 -8.94 4.07 -5.90
C GLU A 69 -8.27 3.16 -4.86
N ILE A 70 -7.47 3.71 -3.94
CA ILE A 70 -6.85 2.89 -2.89
C ILE A 70 -7.89 2.39 -1.87
N VAL A 71 -8.92 3.19 -1.55
CA VAL A 71 -10.02 2.78 -0.67
C VAL A 71 -10.86 1.68 -1.33
N GLU A 72 -11.20 1.83 -2.60
CA GLU A 72 -11.89 0.81 -3.40
C GLU A 72 -11.04 -0.47 -3.49
N GLY A 73 -9.72 -0.34 -3.65
CA GLY A 73 -8.78 -1.45 -3.62
C GLY A 73 -8.76 -2.20 -2.30
N GLY A 74 -8.81 -1.49 -1.17
CA GLY A 74 -8.94 -2.09 0.16
C GLY A 74 -10.26 -2.86 0.33
N ALA A 75 -11.38 -2.30 -0.14
CA ALA A 75 -12.66 -3.00 -0.12
C ALA A 75 -12.63 -4.27 -0.99
N LYS A 76 -12.01 -4.19 -2.17
CA LYS A 76 -11.84 -5.35 -3.07
C LYS A 76 -10.92 -6.41 -2.47
N ALA A 77 -9.86 -6.03 -1.76
CA ALA A 77 -9.00 -6.98 -1.02
C ALA A 77 -9.81 -7.79 0.00
N ARG A 78 -10.70 -7.14 0.76
CA ARG A 78 -11.59 -7.85 1.72
C ARG A 78 -12.53 -8.81 1.01
N GLU A 79 -13.11 -8.39 -0.12
CA GLU A 79 -13.96 -9.26 -0.95
C GLU A 79 -13.20 -10.49 -1.44
N LEU A 80 -11.96 -10.33 -1.92
CA LEU A 80 -11.11 -11.44 -2.37
C LEU A 80 -10.81 -12.43 -1.24
N VAL A 81 -10.42 -11.94 -0.05
CA VAL A 81 -10.12 -12.80 1.11
C VAL A 81 -11.40 -13.47 1.65
N ALA A 82 -12.58 -12.86 1.49
CA ALA A 82 -13.84 -13.45 1.91
C ALA A 82 -14.29 -14.64 1.04
N GLN A 83 -13.65 -14.88 -0.13
CA GLN A 83 -14.01 -15.97 -1.03
C GLN A 83 -13.79 -17.36 -0.40
N PRO A 84 -14.57 -18.40 -0.78
CA PRO A 84 -14.48 -19.74 -0.20
C PRO A 84 -13.08 -20.37 -0.22
N ALA A 85 -12.25 -20.05 -1.22
CA ALA A 85 -10.89 -20.56 -1.35
C ALA A 85 -9.97 -20.17 -0.17
N PHE A 86 -10.31 -19.11 0.55
CA PHE A 86 -9.57 -18.65 1.72
C PHE A 86 -10.14 -19.19 3.05
N ASN A 87 -11.22 -19.98 3.05
CA ASN A 87 -11.88 -20.43 4.28
C ASN A 87 -10.92 -21.12 5.27
N GLU A 88 -9.99 -21.93 4.77
CA GLU A 88 -9.04 -22.67 5.60
C GLU A 88 -7.86 -21.81 6.09
N PHE A 89 -7.60 -20.67 5.45
CA PHE A 89 -6.43 -19.84 5.68
C PHE A 89 -6.75 -18.52 6.39
N ARG A 90 -7.96 -17.99 6.21
CA ARG A 90 -8.32 -16.68 6.76
C ARG A 90 -8.72 -16.80 8.24
N GLY A 91 -8.08 -15.99 9.07
CA GLY A 91 -8.52 -15.70 10.43
C GLY A 91 -9.36 -14.43 10.49
N ALA A 92 -9.38 -13.79 11.66
CA ALA A 92 -9.89 -12.43 11.80
C ALA A 92 -8.98 -11.42 11.07
N GLU A 93 -9.57 -10.35 10.53
CA GLU A 93 -8.80 -9.23 9.98
C GLU A 93 -8.02 -8.54 11.11
N MET A 94 -6.70 -8.45 10.96
CA MET A 94 -5.81 -7.87 11.97
C MET A 94 -5.59 -6.36 11.75
N ILE A 95 -5.26 -5.97 10.53
CA ILE A 95 -4.94 -4.59 10.12
C ILE A 95 -5.60 -4.34 8.76
N PRO A 96 -6.23 -3.18 8.51
CA PRO A 96 -6.44 -2.05 9.44
C PRO A 96 -7.42 -2.33 10.59
N GLY A 97 -8.09 -3.49 10.57
CA GLY A 97 -9.13 -3.86 11.51
C GLY A 97 -10.52 -3.62 10.92
N ALA A 98 -11.49 -4.40 11.40
CA ALA A 98 -12.91 -4.28 11.04
C ALA A 98 -13.69 -3.51 12.11
#